data_AF-A0A142JIV0-F1
#
_entry.id   AF-A0A142JIV0-F1
#
_cell.length_a   1.000
_cell.length_b   1.000
_cell.length_c   1.000
_cell.angle_alpha   90.00
_cell.angle_beta   90.00
_cell.angle_gamma   90.00
#
_symmetry.space_group_name_H-M   'P 1'
#
loop_
_entity.id
_entity.type
_entity.pdbx_description
1 polymer ?
#
loop_
_entity_poly.entity_id
_entity_poly.type
_entity_poly.pdbx_seq_one_letter_code
_entity_poly.pdbx_strand_id
1 'polypeptide(L)'
;MPTKGGGKISAFDSTLYDVLLYRAQGMGDRDEYSARMHEIVKDLNFDSNNTEHIKKALKNLMKTIVEWQSPTSGEIEVWDACVLLSGASIRKDKRTNAVEVRWRYDTQIKAQLLDPDRYAGLLLKSITQLRSHPAKALYRICARYVDNPGRKTARQHWRWWRPVLCGQVYDENKGEYRYFKRDVLQPAIAEINANTELEVSLLPEFKERDNKTVSDIQFEVRLKGLAKKPQAPGSKPLDKVEPADLKLIGQALKLGVAQDEAEGLYREHGAEALQKGLGDLEKRVAMPPQVAGAVEKPGSYLRSLMRPKAAAQVPASEASPKARQGKDLERSKAALLEEWLRQKKDELRSLFQELPEAEQEELLATFRSYHELQPLIKRFETSGWNHKMIRDIFAAFLGETWLGAEWNKPKPDELLALALERPTSSA
;
A
#
# COMPACT_ATOMS: atom_id res chain seq x y z
N MET A 1 -5.02 -18.63 -6.06
CA MET A 1 -6.49 -18.69 -5.94
C MET A 1 -6.91 -20.00 -5.30
N PRO A 2 -8.15 -20.18 -4.80
CA PRO A 2 -8.65 -21.53 -4.49
C PRO A 2 -8.65 -22.37 -5.77
N THR A 3 -8.03 -23.55 -5.74
CA THR A 3 -7.82 -24.41 -6.92
C THR A 3 -8.93 -25.47 -7.02
N LYS A 4 -9.20 -25.97 -8.23
CA LYS A 4 -10.12 -27.11 -8.46
C LYS A 4 -9.59 -28.35 -7.72
N GLY A 5 -10.18 -28.66 -6.56
CA GLY A 5 -9.74 -29.74 -5.67
C GLY A 5 -9.09 -29.27 -4.36
N GLY A 6 -8.80 -27.97 -4.23
CA GLY A 6 -8.31 -27.35 -3.00
C GLY A 6 -9.37 -27.31 -1.89
N GLY A 7 -8.95 -27.53 -0.64
CA GLY A 7 -9.83 -27.49 0.52
C GLY A 7 -10.45 -26.09 0.74
N LYS A 8 -11.73 -26.05 1.12
CA LYS A 8 -12.43 -24.80 1.45
C LYS A 8 -11.76 -24.12 2.65
N ILE A 9 -11.39 -22.85 2.48
CA ILE A 9 -10.80 -22.03 3.55
C ILE A 9 -11.94 -21.34 4.31
N SER A 10 -12.04 -21.57 5.62
CA SER A 10 -13.03 -20.88 6.45
C SER A 10 -12.59 -19.45 6.82
N ALA A 11 -13.52 -18.65 7.36
CA ALA A 11 -13.18 -17.35 7.93
C ALA A 11 -12.16 -17.47 9.07
N PHE A 12 -12.27 -18.53 9.88
CA PHE A 12 -11.34 -18.81 10.98
C PHE A 12 -9.96 -19.18 10.45
N ASP A 13 -9.86 -20.10 9.49
CA ASP A 13 -8.58 -20.51 8.90
C ASP A 13 -7.81 -19.31 8.33
N SER A 14 -8.52 -18.42 7.64
CA SER A 14 -7.93 -17.19 7.10
C SER A 14 -7.42 -16.27 8.20
N THR A 15 -8.18 -16.12 9.29
CA THR A 15 -7.78 -15.25 10.41
C THR A 15 -6.58 -15.81 11.16
N LEU A 16 -6.55 -17.14 11.35
CA LEU A 16 -5.42 -17.85 11.92
C LEU A 16 -4.17 -17.61 11.05
N TYR A 17 -4.28 -17.80 9.74
CA TYR A 17 -3.18 -17.52 8.82
C TYR A 17 -2.68 -16.08 8.93
N ASP A 18 -3.58 -15.10 8.95
CA ASP A 18 -3.24 -13.67 9.08
C ASP A 18 -2.53 -13.36 10.41
N VAL A 19 -2.98 -13.94 11.54
CA VAL A 19 -2.32 -13.82 12.86
C VAL A 19 -0.90 -14.42 12.84
N LEU A 20 -0.76 -15.62 12.28
CA LEU A 20 0.55 -16.28 12.17
C LEU A 20 1.51 -15.46 11.30
N LEU A 21 1.01 -14.88 10.21
CA LEU A 21 1.81 -14.07 9.29
C LEU A 21 2.25 -12.76 9.96
N TYR A 22 1.35 -12.07 10.63
CA TYR A 22 1.67 -10.85 11.38
C TYR A 22 2.78 -11.09 12.40
N ARG A 23 2.71 -12.21 13.12
CA ARG A 23 3.75 -12.60 14.08
C ARG A 23 5.07 -12.94 13.40
N ALA A 24 5.03 -13.65 12.28
CA ALA A 24 6.23 -13.99 11.51
C ALA A 24 6.94 -12.74 10.98
N GLN A 25 6.19 -11.76 10.46
CA GLN A 25 6.74 -10.46 10.02
C GLN A 25 7.46 -9.73 11.16
N GLY A 26 6.92 -9.76 12.39
CA GLY A 26 7.57 -9.18 13.57
C GLY A 26 8.84 -9.92 14.04
N MET A 27 9.00 -11.20 13.68
CA MET A 27 10.17 -12.01 14.04
C MET A 27 11.31 -11.93 13.00
N GLY A 28 11.05 -11.37 11.82
CA GLY A 28 11.95 -11.35 10.68
C GLY A 28 12.04 -12.70 9.97
N ASP A 29 13.00 -12.84 9.06
CA ASP A 29 13.17 -14.06 8.26
C ASP A 29 13.72 -15.24 9.09
N ARG A 30 12.92 -16.32 9.24
CA ARG A 30 13.27 -17.56 9.95
C ARG A 30 12.72 -18.80 9.26
N ASP A 31 13.39 -19.94 9.40
CA ASP A 31 12.92 -21.21 8.84
C ASP A 31 11.71 -21.78 9.57
N GLU A 32 11.64 -21.57 10.88
CA GLU A 32 10.51 -21.94 11.73
C GLU A 32 10.15 -20.79 12.66
N TYR A 33 8.84 -20.54 12.77
CA TYR A 33 8.27 -19.55 13.66
C TYR A 33 7.59 -20.26 14.83
N SER A 34 7.59 -19.63 16.00
CA SER A 34 6.85 -20.15 17.14
C SER A 34 6.24 -19.04 18.00
N ALA A 35 5.12 -19.36 18.64
CA ALA A 35 4.47 -18.49 19.60
C ALA A 35 3.69 -19.33 20.63
N ARG A 36 3.44 -18.74 21.81
CA ARG A 36 2.61 -19.39 22.81
C ARG A 36 1.16 -19.44 22.34
N MET A 37 0.47 -20.55 22.60
CA MET A 37 -0.92 -20.74 22.20
C MET A 37 -1.84 -19.63 22.72
N HIS A 38 -1.67 -19.23 23.98
CA HIS A 38 -2.51 -18.19 24.59
C HIS A 38 -2.36 -16.83 23.89
N GLU A 39 -1.18 -16.54 23.33
CA GLU A 39 -0.93 -15.32 22.58
C GLU A 39 -1.64 -15.34 21.22
N ILE A 40 -1.59 -16.49 20.52
CA ILE A 40 -2.32 -16.68 19.24
C ILE A 40 -3.83 -16.59 19.47
N VAL A 41 -4.35 -17.25 20.52
CA VAL A 41 -5.77 -17.23 20.88
C VAL A 41 -6.24 -15.81 21.19
N LYS A 42 -5.42 -15.04 21.93
CA LYS A 42 -5.68 -13.62 22.22
C LYS A 42 -5.75 -12.78 20.95
N ASP A 43 -4.80 -12.94 20.04
CA ASP A 43 -4.76 -12.19 18.78
C ASP A 43 -5.90 -12.55 17.83
N LEU A 44 -6.34 -13.81 17.85
CA LEU A 44 -7.53 -14.26 17.12
C LEU A 44 -8.83 -13.68 17.68
N ASN A 45 -8.80 -13.10 18.89
CA ASN A 45 -9.97 -12.80 19.69
C ASN A 45 -10.90 -14.03 19.81
N PHE A 46 -10.28 -15.21 19.95
CA PHE A 46 -10.98 -16.49 20.06
C PHE A 46 -11.19 -16.80 21.53
N ASP A 47 -12.44 -16.80 21.96
CA ASP A 47 -12.87 -17.01 23.35
C ASP A 47 -12.90 -18.49 23.77
N SER A 48 -12.79 -19.41 22.80
CA SER A 48 -12.83 -20.85 23.05
C SER A 48 -11.46 -21.43 23.37
N ASN A 49 -11.38 -22.25 24.42
CA ASN A 49 -10.17 -23.01 24.77
C ASN A 49 -9.96 -24.25 23.85
N ASN A 50 -10.61 -24.28 22.68
CA ASN A 50 -10.64 -25.44 21.79
C ASN A 50 -9.37 -25.53 20.93
N THR A 51 -8.35 -26.18 21.49
CA THR A 51 -7.11 -26.48 20.79
C THR A 51 -7.33 -27.39 19.56
N GLU A 52 -8.36 -28.23 19.55
CA GLU A 52 -8.68 -29.08 18.40
C GLU A 52 -9.14 -28.28 17.19
N HIS A 53 -9.88 -27.18 17.42
CA HIS A 53 -10.31 -26.28 16.36
C HIS A 53 -9.11 -25.64 15.66
N ILE A 54 -8.12 -25.17 16.43
CA ILE A 54 -6.86 -24.62 15.90
C ILE A 54 -6.09 -25.71 15.15
N LYS A 55 -6.00 -26.93 15.71
CA LYS A 55 -5.33 -28.06 15.05
C LYS A 55 -6.00 -28.42 13.71
N LYS A 56 -7.33 -28.36 13.64
CA LYS A 56 -8.09 -28.58 12.40
C LYS A 56 -7.80 -27.47 11.38
N ALA A 57 -7.78 -26.22 11.83
CA ALA A 57 -7.46 -25.07 10.99
C ALA A 57 -6.04 -25.13 10.42
N LEU A 58 -5.03 -25.43 11.25
CA LEU A 58 -3.64 -25.63 10.82
C LEU A 58 -3.54 -26.75 9.77
N LYS A 59 -4.23 -27.87 9.98
CA LYS A 59 -4.28 -28.97 9.00
C LYS A 59 -4.92 -28.54 7.68
N ASN A 60 -5.98 -27.72 7.73
CA ASN A 60 -6.61 -27.20 6.53
C ASN A 60 -5.65 -26.29 5.76
N LEU A 61 -4.97 -25.36 6.45
CA LEU A 61 -3.99 -24.47 5.85
C LEU A 61 -2.82 -25.24 5.20
N MET A 62 -2.34 -26.32 5.84
CA MET A 62 -1.32 -27.19 5.24
C MET A 62 -1.80 -27.94 3.98
N LYS A 63 -3.11 -28.21 3.87
CA LYS A 63 -3.72 -28.88 2.71
C LYS A 63 -4.13 -27.90 1.61
N THR A 64 -4.07 -26.60 1.87
CA THR A 64 -4.43 -25.58 0.89
C THR A 64 -3.26 -25.36 -0.04
N ILE A 65 -3.44 -25.79 -1.29
CA ILE A 65 -2.54 -25.51 -2.41
C ILE A 65 -2.93 -24.16 -3.00
N VAL A 66 -1.93 -23.31 -3.20
CA VAL A 66 -2.03 -22.03 -3.89
C VAL A 66 -1.26 -22.15 -5.19
N GLU A 67 -1.99 -22.00 -6.30
CA GLU A 67 -1.42 -21.94 -7.64
C GLU A 67 -1.41 -20.50 -8.14
N TRP A 68 -0.36 -20.15 -8.86
CA TRP A 68 -0.30 -18.97 -9.70
C TRP A 68 0.42 -19.30 -10.99
N GLN A 69 -0.01 -18.62 -12.05
CA GLN A 69 0.73 -18.57 -13.30
C GLN A 69 1.35 -17.18 -13.40
N SER A 70 2.64 -17.12 -13.75
CA SER A 70 3.28 -15.83 -13.97
C SER A 70 2.55 -15.09 -15.09
N PRO A 71 2.11 -13.84 -14.89
CA PRO A 71 1.44 -13.05 -15.93
C PRO A 71 2.43 -12.47 -16.95
N THR A 72 3.70 -12.89 -16.93
CA THR A 72 4.69 -12.43 -17.90
C THR A 72 4.26 -12.85 -19.29
N SER A 73 3.97 -11.87 -20.14
CA SER A 73 3.59 -11.98 -21.56
C SER A 73 4.71 -12.52 -22.46
N GLY A 74 5.63 -13.34 -21.93
CA GLY A 74 6.74 -13.97 -22.66
C GLY A 74 6.42 -15.41 -23.07
N GLU A 75 7.38 -16.07 -23.74
CA GLU A 75 7.24 -17.44 -24.28
C GLU A 75 7.04 -18.54 -23.22
N ILE A 76 7.33 -18.26 -21.94
CA ILE A 76 7.35 -19.28 -20.89
C ILE A 76 6.16 -19.09 -19.95
N GLU A 77 5.17 -19.96 -20.12
CA GLU A 77 4.10 -20.16 -19.15
C GLU A 77 4.67 -20.98 -17.97
N VAL A 78 5.02 -20.29 -16.88
CA VAL A 78 5.44 -20.94 -15.63
C VAL A 78 4.20 -21.19 -14.76
N TRP A 79 3.91 -22.47 -14.50
CA TRP A 79 2.96 -22.89 -13.47
C TRP A 79 3.73 -23.18 -12.19
N ASP A 80 3.40 -22.45 -11.13
CA ASP A 80 3.94 -22.66 -9.79
C ASP A 80 2.80 -22.98 -8.82
N ALA A 81 3.08 -23.88 -7.89
CA ALA A 81 2.16 -24.24 -6.83
C ALA A 81 2.91 -24.48 -5.53
N CYS A 82 2.37 -23.95 -4.44
CA CYS A 82 2.89 -24.19 -3.10
C CYS A 82 1.75 -24.39 -2.10
N VAL A 83 2.08 -24.84 -0.90
CA VAL A 83 1.13 -24.88 0.23
C VAL A 83 1.18 -23.59 1.04
N LEU A 84 0.09 -23.22 1.71
CA LEU A 84 0.10 -22.04 2.60
C LEU A 84 1.04 -22.22 3.80
N LEU A 85 1.08 -23.42 4.36
CA LEU A 85 2.00 -23.81 5.44
C LEU A 85 2.70 -25.11 5.07
N SER A 86 4.02 -25.09 4.98
CA SER A 86 4.85 -26.27 4.74
C SER A 86 4.94 -27.18 5.98
N GLY A 87 4.63 -26.63 7.16
CA GLY A 87 4.51 -27.42 8.39
C GLY A 87 3.84 -26.65 9.52
N ALA A 88 3.16 -27.38 10.40
CA ALA A 88 2.65 -26.85 11.66
C ALA A 88 2.70 -27.92 12.76
N SER A 89 3.06 -27.53 13.98
CA SER A 89 3.07 -28.40 15.15
C SER A 89 2.61 -27.68 16.41
N ILE A 90 2.04 -28.44 17.35
CA ILE A 90 1.65 -27.94 18.67
C ILE A 90 2.42 -28.77 19.69
N ARG A 91 3.29 -28.13 20.47
CA ARG A 91 4.07 -28.76 21.54
C ARG A 91 3.49 -28.34 22.88
N LYS A 92 3.18 -29.31 23.73
CA LYS A 92 2.79 -29.07 25.13
C LYS A 92 3.95 -29.49 26.03
N ASP A 93 4.53 -28.53 26.73
CA ASP A 93 5.49 -28.81 27.80
C ASP A 93 4.72 -29.40 28.99
N LYS A 94 4.99 -30.66 29.35
CA LYS A 94 4.30 -31.36 30.44
C LYS A 94 4.65 -30.80 31.82
N ARG A 95 5.79 -30.13 31.97
CA ARG A 95 6.26 -29.58 33.26
C ARG A 95 5.63 -28.21 33.55
N THR A 96 5.58 -27.35 32.54
CA THR A 96 5.03 -25.98 32.67
C THR A 96 3.58 -25.87 32.21
N ASN A 97 3.02 -26.93 31.62
CA ASN A 97 1.75 -26.92 30.87
C ASN A 97 1.68 -25.89 29.73
N ALA A 98 2.81 -25.28 29.35
CA ALA A 98 2.85 -24.30 28.30
C ALA A 98 2.63 -24.97 26.93
N VAL A 99 1.69 -24.45 26.16
CA VAL A 99 1.42 -24.88 24.79
C VAL A 99 2.06 -23.89 23.83
N GLU A 100 2.95 -24.39 22.97
CA GLU A 100 3.62 -23.65 21.91
C GLU A 100 3.11 -24.14 20.55
N VAL A 101 2.78 -23.20 19.67
CA VAL A 101 2.47 -23.49 18.26
C VAL A 101 3.70 -23.12 17.44
N ARG A 102 4.09 -24.00 16.53
CA ARG A 102 5.16 -23.74 15.56
C ARG A 102 4.64 -23.92 14.15
N TRP A 103 5.11 -23.08 13.23
CA TRP A 103 4.71 -23.13 11.84
C TRP A 103 5.84 -22.73 10.90
N ARG A 104 5.73 -23.18 9.66
CA ARG A 104 6.68 -22.91 8.58
C ARG A 104 5.91 -22.52 7.32
N TYR A 105 6.40 -21.51 6.62
CA TYR A 105 5.92 -21.12 5.30
C TYR A 105 6.69 -21.89 4.22
N ASP A 106 6.09 -22.02 3.05
CA ASP A 106 6.79 -22.53 1.88
C ASP A 106 7.84 -21.52 1.38
N THR A 107 9.01 -22.01 0.98
CA THR A 107 10.14 -21.15 0.58
C THR A 107 9.83 -20.30 -0.64
N GLN A 108 8.94 -20.75 -1.53
CA GLN A 108 8.55 -19.99 -2.73
C GLN A 108 7.81 -18.70 -2.41
N ILE A 109 6.96 -18.71 -1.37
CA ILE A 109 6.13 -17.55 -0.99
C ILE A 109 6.68 -16.79 0.21
N LYS A 110 7.55 -17.41 1.01
CA LYS A 110 8.07 -16.84 2.27
C LYS A 110 8.64 -15.44 2.09
N ALA A 111 9.53 -15.25 1.11
CA ALA A 111 10.14 -13.94 0.84
C ALA A 111 9.08 -12.87 0.50
N GLN A 112 8.06 -13.24 -0.27
CA GLN A 112 6.98 -12.32 -0.64
C GLN A 112 6.08 -12.00 0.57
N LEU A 113 5.73 -13.01 1.38
CA LEU A 113 4.86 -12.85 2.54
C LEU A 113 5.48 -11.99 3.65
N LEU A 114 6.80 -12.07 3.82
CA LEU A 114 7.53 -11.34 4.86
C LEU A 114 7.80 -9.88 4.47
N ASP A 115 7.68 -9.51 3.19
CA ASP A 115 7.87 -8.14 2.72
C ASP A 115 6.70 -7.23 3.15
N PRO A 116 6.91 -6.30 4.12
CA PRO A 116 5.86 -5.43 4.65
C PRO A 116 5.37 -4.38 3.64
N ASP A 117 6.19 -4.03 2.64
CA ASP A 117 5.86 -2.97 1.67
C ASP A 117 4.91 -3.50 0.57
N ARG A 118 4.81 -4.84 0.37
CA ARG A 118 3.96 -5.48 -0.67
C ARG A 118 2.73 -6.20 -0.11
N TYR A 119 2.84 -6.74 1.09
CA TYR A 119 1.70 -7.30 1.85
C TYR A 119 1.45 -6.36 3.00
N ALA A 120 0.77 -5.25 2.64
CA ALA A 120 0.30 -4.15 3.46
C ALA A 120 0.28 -4.44 4.95
N GLY A 121 0.63 -3.42 5.74
CA GLY A 121 0.25 -3.29 7.15
C GLY A 121 -1.26 -3.42 7.33
N LEU A 122 -1.77 -4.64 7.19
CA LEU A 122 -3.10 -5.06 7.57
C LEU A 122 -3.11 -4.81 9.07
N LEU A 123 -3.91 -3.84 9.50
CA LEU A 123 -4.19 -3.74 10.91
C LEU A 123 -4.85 -5.06 11.29
N LEU A 124 -4.10 -5.93 11.98
CA LEU A 124 -4.59 -7.19 12.50
C LEU A 124 -5.91 -6.95 13.25
N LYS A 125 -5.96 -5.82 13.96
CA LYS A 125 -7.13 -5.27 14.63
C LYS A 125 -8.37 -5.14 13.72
N SER A 126 -8.22 -4.79 12.45
CA SER A 126 -9.33 -4.59 11.51
C SER A 126 -9.81 -5.91 10.91
N ILE A 127 -8.90 -6.84 10.58
CA ILE A 127 -9.27 -8.18 10.10
C ILE A 127 -10.04 -8.96 11.17
N THR A 128 -9.62 -8.88 12.43
CA THR A 128 -10.25 -9.62 13.53
C THR A 128 -11.63 -9.08 13.90
N GLN A 129 -11.94 -7.82 13.55
CA GLN A 129 -13.28 -7.25 13.70
C GLN A 129 -14.27 -7.73 12.62
N LEU A 130 -13.78 -8.19 11.48
CA LEU A 130 -14.61 -8.80 10.44
C LEU A 130 -15.00 -10.21 10.86
N ARG A 131 -16.24 -10.61 10.59
CA ARG A 131 -16.81 -11.92 10.87
C ARG A 131 -16.89 -12.78 9.61
N SER A 132 -17.33 -12.21 8.49
CA SER A 132 -17.55 -12.96 7.26
C SER A 132 -16.24 -13.20 6.46
N HIS A 133 -16.13 -14.38 5.81
CA HIS A 133 -14.99 -14.67 4.93
C HIS A 133 -14.93 -13.71 3.73
N PRO A 134 -16.04 -13.38 3.04
CA PRO A 134 -16.01 -12.41 1.94
C PRO A 134 -15.54 -11.02 2.34
N ALA A 135 -15.95 -10.51 3.51
CA ALA A 135 -15.45 -9.24 4.00
C ALA A 135 -13.95 -9.28 4.26
N LYS A 136 -13.44 -10.33 4.91
CA LYS A 136 -11.99 -10.50 5.14
C LYS A 136 -11.21 -10.57 3.83
N ALA A 137 -11.70 -11.35 2.87
CA ALA A 137 -11.06 -11.51 1.57
C ALA A 137 -11.04 -10.18 0.79
N LEU A 138 -12.18 -9.48 0.74
CA LEU A 138 -12.29 -8.20 0.07
C LEU A 138 -11.41 -7.14 0.74
N TYR A 139 -11.43 -7.05 2.07
CA TYR A 139 -10.56 -6.15 2.84
C TYR A 139 -9.07 -6.38 2.53
N ARG A 140 -8.60 -7.64 2.54
CA ARG A 140 -7.21 -7.97 2.21
C ARG A 140 -6.80 -7.54 0.80
N ILE A 141 -7.73 -7.62 -0.15
CA ILE A 141 -7.48 -7.15 -1.52
C ILE A 141 -7.44 -5.62 -1.52
N CYS A 142 -8.47 -4.97 -0.98
CA CYS A 142 -8.61 -3.51 -0.95
C CYS A 142 -7.45 -2.81 -0.22
N ALA A 143 -6.97 -3.35 0.89
CA ALA A 143 -5.87 -2.78 1.67
C ALA A 143 -4.59 -2.61 0.84
N ARG A 144 -4.36 -3.45 -0.20
CA ARG A 144 -3.20 -3.32 -1.10
C ARG A 144 -3.28 -2.12 -2.05
N TYR A 145 -4.48 -1.57 -2.24
CA TYR A 145 -4.74 -0.48 -3.18
C TYR A 145 -5.01 0.85 -2.47
N VAL A 146 -4.83 0.90 -1.14
CA VAL A 146 -5.09 2.11 -0.35
C VAL A 146 -4.15 3.26 -0.72
N ASP A 147 -2.87 2.94 -0.98
CA ASP A 147 -1.84 3.90 -1.39
C ASP A 147 -1.70 4.02 -2.92
N ASN A 148 -2.50 3.27 -3.69
CA ASN A 148 -2.51 3.37 -5.14
C ASN A 148 -2.99 4.78 -5.55
N PRO A 149 -2.30 5.51 -6.45
CA PRO A 149 -2.74 6.84 -6.91
C PRO A 149 -4.20 6.87 -7.40
N GLY A 150 -4.65 5.79 -8.05
CA GLY A 150 -6.01 5.64 -8.53
C GLY A 150 -7.03 5.21 -7.47
N ARG A 151 -6.59 4.79 -6.27
CA ARG A 151 -7.42 4.29 -5.16
C ARG A 151 -8.43 3.22 -5.56
N LYS A 152 -8.08 2.44 -6.58
CA LYS A 152 -8.96 1.45 -7.21
C LYS A 152 -8.25 0.12 -7.26
N THR A 153 -9.00 -0.95 -7.04
CA THR A 153 -8.52 -2.32 -7.27
C THR A 153 -8.28 -2.57 -8.75
N ALA A 154 -7.59 -3.66 -9.10
CA ALA A 154 -7.60 -4.15 -10.47
C ALA A 154 -9.04 -4.38 -10.96
N ARG A 155 -9.32 -4.02 -12.21
CA ARG A 155 -10.57 -4.35 -12.88
C ARG A 155 -10.51 -5.81 -13.30
N GLN A 156 -11.50 -6.60 -12.89
CA GLN A 156 -11.58 -8.02 -13.23
C GLN A 156 -13.02 -8.46 -13.42
N HIS A 157 -13.20 -9.51 -14.22
CA HIS A 157 -14.50 -10.10 -14.48
C HIS A 157 -15.16 -10.58 -13.16
N TRP A 158 -16.46 -10.38 -12.94
CA TRP A 158 -17.09 -10.74 -11.64
C TRP A 158 -16.97 -12.23 -11.28
N ARG A 159 -16.89 -13.11 -12.29
CA ARG A 159 -16.61 -14.56 -12.12
C ARG A 159 -15.22 -14.85 -11.54
N TRP A 160 -14.25 -13.97 -11.74
CA TRP A 160 -12.92 -14.04 -11.10
C TRP A 160 -13.05 -13.71 -9.60
N TRP A 161 -13.82 -12.67 -9.27
CA TRP A 161 -14.01 -12.22 -7.88
C TRP A 161 -14.73 -13.24 -7.01
N ARG A 162 -15.72 -13.96 -7.57
CA ARG A 162 -16.57 -14.86 -6.80
C ARG A 162 -15.83 -15.98 -6.07
N PRO A 163 -15.01 -16.82 -6.72
CA PRO A 163 -14.27 -17.86 -6.02
C PRO A 163 -13.25 -17.27 -5.03
N VAL A 164 -12.65 -16.13 -5.35
CA VAL A 164 -11.70 -15.41 -4.48
C VAL A 164 -12.38 -14.94 -3.19
N LEU A 165 -13.56 -14.33 -3.28
CA LEU A 165 -14.28 -13.80 -2.12
C LEU A 165 -15.05 -14.88 -1.34
N CYS A 166 -15.46 -15.97 -1.98
CA CYS A 166 -16.17 -17.06 -1.31
C CYS A 166 -15.26 -18.14 -0.72
N GLY A 167 -13.97 -18.15 -1.07
CA GLY A 167 -13.00 -19.14 -0.58
C GLY A 167 -13.27 -20.58 -1.06
N GLN A 168 -14.02 -20.72 -2.16
CA GLN A 168 -14.38 -22.01 -2.75
C GLN A 168 -14.46 -21.88 -4.28
N VAL A 169 -14.09 -22.95 -4.97
CA VAL A 169 -14.27 -23.04 -6.42
C VAL A 169 -15.76 -22.95 -6.75
N TYR A 170 -16.06 -22.26 -7.85
CA TYR A 170 -17.43 -22.05 -8.29
C TYR A 170 -17.58 -22.48 -9.75
N ASP A 171 -18.74 -23.03 -10.08
CA ASP A 171 -19.09 -23.34 -11.46
C ASP A 171 -19.40 -22.05 -12.22
N GLU A 172 -18.53 -21.68 -13.16
CA GLU A 172 -18.61 -20.45 -13.95
C GLU A 172 -19.94 -20.31 -14.71
N ASN A 173 -20.61 -21.44 -14.99
CA ASN A 173 -21.85 -21.49 -15.75
C ASN A 173 -23.11 -21.35 -14.89
N LYS A 174 -23.02 -21.48 -13.55
CA LYS A 174 -24.21 -21.55 -12.67
C LYS A 174 -24.46 -20.31 -11.82
N GLY A 175 -23.85 -19.19 -12.17
CA GLY A 175 -23.93 -17.95 -11.39
C GLY A 175 -24.54 -16.77 -12.12
N GLU A 176 -25.42 -16.05 -11.44
CA GLU A 176 -25.82 -14.71 -11.86
C GLU A 176 -25.17 -13.64 -10.97
N TYR A 177 -24.70 -12.58 -11.61
CA TYR A 177 -24.07 -11.46 -10.92
C TYR A 177 -25.00 -10.78 -9.90
N ARG A 178 -26.31 -10.72 -10.15
CA ARG A 178 -27.30 -10.09 -9.24
C ARG A 178 -27.28 -10.72 -7.84
N TYR A 179 -27.26 -12.04 -7.76
CA TYR A 179 -27.20 -12.74 -6.47
C TYR A 179 -25.83 -12.60 -5.81
N PHE A 180 -24.75 -12.66 -6.60
CA PHE A 180 -23.41 -12.41 -6.08
C PHE A 180 -23.29 -11.01 -5.46
N LYS A 181 -23.84 -9.99 -6.13
CA LYS A 181 -23.88 -8.62 -5.62
C LYS A 181 -24.68 -8.51 -4.32
N ARG A 182 -25.90 -9.05 -4.29
CA ARG A 182 -26.81 -8.96 -3.13
C ARG A 182 -26.31 -9.75 -1.92
N ASP A 183 -25.85 -10.98 -2.14
CA ASP A 183 -25.60 -11.93 -1.04
C ASP A 183 -24.15 -11.93 -0.57
N VAL A 184 -23.22 -11.44 -1.40
CA VAL A 184 -21.78 -11.46 -1.09
C VAL A 184 -21.18 -10.07 -1.08
N LEU A 185 -21.28 -9.31 -2.18
CA LEU A 185 -20.59 -8.02 -2.29
C LEU A 185 -21.15 -6.97 -1.34
N GLN A 186 -22.46 -6.73 -1.36
CA GLN A 186 -23.09 -5.68 -0.55
C GLN A 186 -22.92 -5.93 0.97
N PRO A 187 -23.15 -7.14 1.50
CA PRO A 187 -22.89 -7.43 2.91
C PRO A 187 -21.42 -7.27 3.27
N ALA A 188 -20.49 -7.73 2.41
CA ALA A 188 -19.06 -7.60 2.66
C ALA A 188 -18.60 -6.14 2.70
N ILE A 189 -19.05 -5.32 1.74
CA ILE A 189 -18.76 -3.88 1.70
C ILE A 189 -19.31 -3.19 2.94
N ALA A 190 -20.57 -3.46 3.29
CA ALA A 190 -21.20 -2.87 4.47
C ALA A 190 -20.45 -3.22 5.76
N GLU A 191 -20.01 -4.47 5.90
CA GLU A 191 -19.24 -4.93 7.05
C GLU A 191 -17.87 -4.26 7.17
N ILE A 192 -17.14 -4.12 6.05
CA ILE A 192 -15.85 -3.41 6.01
C ILE A 192 -16.04 -1.94 6.39
N ASN A 193 -17.05 -1.28 5.80
CA ASN A 193 -17.36 0.11 6.06
C ASN A 193 -17.89 0.36 7.48
N ALA A 194 -18.41 -0.64 8.18
CA ALA A 194 -18.79 -0.50 9.57
C ALA A 194 -17.61 -0.67 10.53
N ASN A 195 -16.73 -1.63 10.26
CA ASN A 195 -15.81 -2.18 11.27
C ASN A 195 -14.31 -1.93 11.02
N THR A 196 -13.94 -1.27 9.92
CA THR A 196 -12.53 -1.01 9.59
C THR A 196 -12.27 0.46 9.32
N GLU A 197 -10.99 0.85 9.22
CA GLU A 197 -10.52 2.15 8.78
C GLU A 197 -10.72 2.41 7.28
N LEU A 198 -11.02 1.38 6.49
CA LEU A 198 -11.27 1.51 5.06
C LEU A 198 -12.72 1.91 4.79
N GLU A 199 -12.88 2.75 3.78
CA GLU A 199 -14.12 3.00 3.06
C GLU A 199 -13.99 2.36 1.68
N VAL A 200 -14.81 1.35 1.43
CA VAL A 200 -14.86 0.60 0.19
C VAL A 200 -16.20 0.87 -0.49
N SER A 201 -16.15 1.14 -1.79
CA SER A 201 -17.36 1.27 -2.61
C SER A 201 -17.21 0.48 -3.91
N LEU A 202 -18.32 -0.07 -4.39
CA LEU A 202 -18.36 -0.72 -5.70
C LEU A 202 -18.51 0.36 -6.77
N LEU A 203 -17.59 0.40 -7.73
CA LEU A 203 -17.65 1.33 -8.86
C LEU A 203 -18.75 0.93 -9.85
N PRO A 204 -19.14 1.84 -10.77
CA PRO A 204 -20.06 1.51 -11.86
C PRO A 204 -19.64 0.24 -12.59
N GLU A 205 -20.62 -0.64 -12.77
CA GLU A 205 -20.42 -1.95 -13.38
C GLU A 205 -20.06 -1.81 -14.85
N PHE A 206 -19.04 -2.55 -15.28
CA PHE A 206 -18.73 -2.64 -16.69
C PHE A 206 -19.61 -3.71 -17.32
N LYS A 207 -20.13 -3.42 -18.50
CA LYS A 207 -21.04 -4.31 -19.21
C LYS A 207 -20.32 -5.04 -20.34
N GLU A 208 -20.83 -6.20 -20.72
CA GLU A 208 -20.42 -6.87 -21.95
C GLU A 208 -20.94 -6.12 -23.19
N ARG A 209 -20.56 -6.61 -24.38
CA ARG A 209 -20.99 -6.05 -25.67
C ARG A 209 -22.51 -6.04 -25.85
N ASP A 210 -23.23 -6.89 -25.13
CA ASP A 210 -24.69 -6.97 -25.14
C ASP A 210 -25.38 -5.84 -24.33
N ASN A 211 -24.61 -5.04 -23.59
CA ASN A 211 -25.05 -3.96 -22.68
C ASN A 211 -26.09 -4.38 -21.61
N LYS A 212 -26.26 -5.69 -21.39
CA LYS A 212 -27.21 -6.28 -20.45
C LYS A 212 -26.51 -7.05 -19.35
N THR A 213 -25.45 -7.77 -19.68
CA THR A 213 -24.68 -8.57 -18.73
C THR A 213 -23.52 -7.75 -18.17
N VAL A 214 -23.24 -7.95 -16.88
CA VAL A 214 -22.09 -7.34 -16.22
C VAL A 214 -20.87 -8.21 -16.52
N SER A 215 -19.82 -7.58 -17.05
CA SER A 215 -18.53 -8.20 -17.31
C SER A 215 -17.63 -8.04 -16.10
N ASP A 216 -17.14 -6.82 -15.88
CA ASP A 216 -16.14 -6.51 -14.88
C ASP A 216 -16.70 -5.68 -13.74
N ILE A 217 -16.10 -5.89 -12.58
CA ILE A 217 -16.31 -5.07 -11.39
C ILE A 217 -14.97 -4.57 -10.88
N GLN A 218 -15.05 -3.45 -10.16
CA GLN A 218 -13.91 -2.77 -9.57
C GLN A 218 -14.36 -2.08 -8.28
N PHE A 219 -13.48 -2.02 -7.30
CA PHE A 219 -13.75 -1.34 -6.03
C PHE A 219 -12.88 -0.08 -5.94
N GLU A 220 -13.46 0.98 -5.42
CA GLU A 220 -12.73 2.13 -4.92
C GLU A 220 -12.46 1.96 -3.42
N VAL A 221 -11.27 2.34 -2.99
CA VAL A 221 -10.77 2.14 -1.64
C VAL A 221 -10.18 3.44 -1.14
N ARG A 222 -10.68 3.93 -0.01
CA ARG A 222 -10.15 5.12 0.65
C ARG A 222 -9.89 4.78 2.11
N LEU A 223 -8.87 5.39 2.70
CA LEU A 223 -8.87 5.53 4.16
C LEU A 223 -10.03 6.44 4.49
N LYS A 224 -10.90 6.00 5.41
CA LYS A 224 -11.70 6.97 6.15
C LYS A 224 -10.67 7.93 6.70
N GLY A 225 -10.82 9.22 6.38
CA GLY A 225 -10.02 10.20 7.08
C GLY A 225 -10.14 9.91 8.57
N LEU A 226 -9.18 10.39 9.36
CA LEU A 226 -9.53 10.82 10.72
C LEU A 226 -10.55 11.99 10.63
N ALA A 227 -11.63 11.82 9.86
CA ALA A 227 -12.88 12.49 10.06
C ALA A 227 -13.20 12.17 11.50
N LYS A 228 -13.03 13.22 12.33
CA LYS A 228 -13.68 13.39 13.62
C LYS A 228 -14.97 12.59 13.59
N LYS A 229 -14.94 11.36 14.11
CA LYS A 229 -16.16 10.79 14.65
C LYS A 229 -16.63 11.89 15.61
N PRO A 230 -17.89 12.33 15.57
CA PRO A 230 -18.49 12.87 16.76
C PRO A 230 -18.60 11.68 17.72
N GLN A 231 -17.46 11.29 18.31
CA GLN A 231 -17.50 10.71 19.63
C GLN A 231 -18.01 11.86 20.48
N ALA A 232 -19.20 11.65 21.04
CA ALA A 232 -19.73 12.49 22.10
C ALA A 232 -18.58 12.84 23.08
N PRO A 233 -18.38 14.11 23.45
CA PRO A 233 -17.31 14.47 24.35
C PRO A 233 -17.64 13.96 25.75
N GLY A 234 -17.21 12.73 26.03
CA GLY A 234 -16.61 12.40 27.31
C GLY A 234 -15.17 12.90 27.31
N SER A 235 -14.96 14.20 27.07
CA SER A 235 -13.72 14.84 27.47
C SER A 235 -13.74 14.85 28.99
N LYS A 236 -12.93 13.97 29.59
CA LYS A 236 -12.52 14.16 30.99
C LYS A 236 -12.08 15.62 31.14
N PRO A 237 -12.59 16.36 32.15
CA PRO A 237 -12.05 17.66 32.49
C PRO A 237 -10.54 17.53 32.69
N LEU A 238 -9.77 18.55 32.30
CA LEU A 238 -8.33 18.59 32.52
C LEU A 238 -8.04 18.27 34.00
N ASP A 239 -7.43 17.11 34.25
CA ASP A 239 -6.85 16.81 35.55
C ASP A 239 -5.70 17.79 35.79
N LYS A 240 -5.91 18.69 36.76
CA LYS A 240 -5.00 19.77 37.24
C LYS A 240 -4.93 21.00 36.33
N VAL A 241 -5.74 22.02 36.67
CA VAL A 241 -5.64 23.37 36.12
C VAL A 241 -5.54 24.32 37.31
N GLU A 242 -4.43 25.05 37.43
CA GLU A 242 -4.34 26.13 38.42
C GLU A 242 -5.16 27.34 37.93
N PRO A 243 -5.71 28.20 38.82
CA PRO A 243 -6.53 29.34 38.42
C PRO A 243 -5.87 30.31 37.41
N ALA A 244 -4.53 30.29 37.32
CA ALA A 244 -3.75 31.05 36.36
C ALA A 244 -3.92 30.55 34.91
N ASP A 245 -4.14 29.25 34.71
CA ASP A 245 -4.17 28.60 33.39
C ASP A 245 -5.46 28.92 32.61
N LEU A 246 -6.58 29.08 33.33
CA LEU A 246 -7.86 29.52 32.74
C LEU A 246 -7.79 30.97 32.23
N LYS A 247 -6.94 31.81 32.84
CA LYS A 247 -6.76 33.21 32.40
C LYS A 247 -6.01 33.28 31.07
N LEU A 248 -5.01 32.41 30.85
CA LEU A 248 -4.23 32.35 29.61
C LEU A 248 -5.10 31.93 28.41
N ILE A 249 -5.94 30.91 28.60
CA ILE A 249 -6.90 30.47 27.57
C ILE A 249 -7.93 31.57 27.29
N GLY A 250 -8.41 32.27 28.33
CA GLY A 250 -9.29 33.43 28.18
C GLY A 250 -8.66 34.61 27.43
N GLN A 251 -7.36 34.85 27.59
CA GLN A 251 -6.62 35.86 26.83
C GLN A 251 -6.44 35.45 25.36
N ALA A 252 -6.15 34.17 25.09
CA ALA A 252 -6.04 33.65 23.73
C ALA A 252 -7.36 33.82 22.95
N LEU A 253 -8.50 33.56 23.59
CA LEU A 253 -9.82 33.74 23.00
C LEU A 253 -10.11 35.22 22.65
N LYS A 254 -9.73 36.16 23.52
CA LYS A 254 -9.87 37.61 23.25
C LYS A 254 -9.04 38.08 22.06
N LEU A 255 -7.91 37.42 21.79
CA LEU A 255 -7.04 37.69 20.64
C LEU A 255 -7.46 36.90 19.38
N GLY A 256 -8.60 36.19 19.41
CA GLY A 256 -9.15 35.49 18.25
C GLY A 256 -8.56 34.10 17.99
N VAL A 257 -7.91 33.48 18.99
CA VAL A 257 -7.42 32.10 18.92
C VAL A 257 -8.53 31.14 19.39
N ALA A 258 -8.79 30.07 18.63
CA ALA A 258 -9.81 29.09 19.00
C ALA A 258 -9.43 28.33 20.28
N GLN A 259 -10.41 27.98 21.12
CA GLN A 259 -10.18 27.30 22.40
C GLN A 259 -9.36 26.01 22.26
N ASP A 260 -9.74 25.16 21.30
CA ASP A 260 -9.04 23.88 21.04
C ASP A 260 -7.56 24.09 20.65
N GLU A 261 -7.25 25.17 19.93
CA GLU A 261 -5.87 25.50 19.54
C GLU A 261 -5.06 26.03 20.72
N ALA A 262 -5.67 26.88 21.56
CA ALA A 262 -5.04 27.41 22.76
C ALA A 262 -4.75 26.30 23.79
N GLU A 263 -5.71 25.38 24.00
CA GLU A 263 -5.53 24.20 24.86
C GLU A 263 -4.48 23.24 24.29
N GLY A 264 -4.44 23.05 22.97
CA GLY A 264 -3.42 22.26 22.30
C GLY A 264 -2.02 22.83 22.52
N LEU A 265 -1.84 24.13 22.29
CA LEU A 265 -0.56 24.82 22.48
C LEU A 265 -0.12 24.86 23.95
N TYR A 266 -1.08 24.97 24.88
CA TYR A 266 -0.82 24.86 26.31
C TYR A 266 -0.29 23.48 26.70
N ARG A 267 -0.92 22.39 26.21
CA ARG A 267 -0.47 21.02 26.49
C ARG A 267 0.88 20.70 25.86
N GLU A 268 1.17 21.27 24.70
CA GLU A 268 2.38 20.99 23.92
C GLU A 268 3.61 21.77 24.42
N HIS A 269 3.43 23.03 24.83
CA HIS A 269 4.53 23.93 25.15
C HIS A 269 4.51 24.51 26.58
N GLY A 270 3.45 24.28 27.35
CA GLY A 270 3.30 24.75 28.73
C GLY A 270 2.86 26.21 28.87
N ALA A 271 2.55 26.61 30.11
CA ALA A 271 1.97 27.91 30.47
C ALA A 271 2.87 29.11 30.10
N GLU A 272 4.16 29.03 30.42
CA GLU A 272 5.11 30.14 30.22
C GLU A 272 5.35 30.47 28.74
N ALA A 273 5.47 29.43 27.91
CA ALA A 273 5.65 29.60 26.47
C ALA A 273 4.40 30.20 25.82
N LEU A 274 3.21 29.76 26.27
CA LEU A 274 1.94 30.30 25.81
C LEU A 274 1.78 31.77 26.21
N GLN A 275 2.11 32.12 27.45
CA GLN A 275 2.06 33.50 27.93
C GLN A 275 2.97 34.43 27.12
N LYS A 276 4.20 34.00 26.83
CA LYS A 276 5.15 34.76 26.00
C LYS A 276 4.64 34.92 24.57
N GLY A 277 4.14 33.84 23.96
CA GLY A 277 3.57 33.87 22.61
C GLY A 277 2.34 34.77 22.50
N LEU A 278 1.47 34.77 23.51
CA LEU A 278 0.31 35.66 23.58
C LEU A 278 0.70 37.13 23.69
N GLY A 279 1.74 37.46 24.47
CA GLY A 279 2.25 38.83 24.54
C GLY A 279 2.82 39.35 23.21
N ASP A 280 3.48 38.48 22.44
CA ASP A 280 3.98 38.85 21.11
C ASP A 280 2.86 38.95 20.06
N LEU A 281 1.82 38.10 20.16
CA LEU A 281 0.60 38.22 19.36
C LEU A 281 -0.15 39.52 19.67
N GLU A 282 -0.29 39.89 20.95
CA GLU A 282 -0.97 41.12 21.38
C GLU A 282 -0.26 42.37 20.83
N LYS A 283 1.08 42.43 20.92
CA LYS A 283 1.88 43.50 20.29
C LYS A 283 1.65 43.58 18.79
N ARG A 284 1.53 42.43 18.11
CA ARG A 284 1.34 42.37 16.67
C ARG A 284 -0.05 42.85 16.24
N VAL A 285 -1.08 42.54 17.04
CA VAL A 285 -2.47 42.98 16.82
C VAL A 285 -2.63 44.47 17.14
N ALA A 286 -1.87 45.00 18.09
CA ALA A 286 -1.87 46.43 18.44
C ALA A 286 -1.12 47.32 17.42
N MET A 287 -0.35 46.76 16.49
CA MET A 287 0.33 47.55 15.45
C MET A 287 -0.66 48.05 14.39
N PRO A 288 -0.56 49.32 13.95
CA PRO A 288 -1.40 49.84 12.88
C PRO A 288 -1.27 48.98 11.61
N PRO A 289 -2.38 48.67 10.91
CA PRO A 289 -2.37 47.79 9.75
C PRO A 289 -1.52 48.30 8.58
N GLN A 290 -1.10 49.57 8.61
CA GLN A 290 -0.21 50.21 7.64
C GLN A 290 1.26 49.83 7.82
N VAL A 291 1.68 49.39 9.03
CA VAL A 291 3.09 49.10 9.36
C VAL A 291 3.41 47.62 9.18
N ALA A 292 2.46 46.76 9.52
CA ALA A 292 2.59 45.33 9.34
C ALA A 292 1.17 44.79 9.13
N GLY A 293 0.87 44.28 7.92
CA GLY A 293 -0.50 43.95 7.48
C GLY A 293 -1.34 43.13 8.49
N ALA A 294 -2.67 43.15 8.35
CA ALA A 294 -3.58 42.56 9.33
C ALA A 294 -3.28 41.07 9.61
N VAL A 295 -3.39 40.65 10.87
CA VAL A 295 -3.25 39.24 11.26
C VAL A 295 -4.55 38.52 10.93
N GLU A 296 -4.62 37.89 9.75
CA GLU A 296 -5.84 37.18 9.31
C GLU A 296 -6.11 35.89 10.08
N LYS A 297 -5.06 35.26 10.66
CA LYS A 297 -5.15 33.97 11.37
C LYS A 297 -4.33 33.97 12.67
N PRO A 298 -4.90 34.50 13.79
CA PRO A 298 -4.20 34.62 15.07
C PRO A 298 -3.64 33.29 15.62
N GLY A 299 -4.38 32.18 15.51
CA GLY A 299 -3.94 30.87 16.00
C GLY A 299 -2.75 30.27 15.24
N SER A 300 -2.71 30.45 13.91
CA SER A 300 -1.57 30.02 13.08
C SER A 300 -0.32 30.85 13.35
N TYR A 301 -0.49 32.15 13.63
CA TYR A 301 0.59 33.05 14.00
C TYR A 301 1.14 32.75 15.41
N LEU A 302 0.26 32.49 16.39
CA LEU A 302 0.67 32.08 17.72
C LEU A 302 1.48 30.77 17.67
N ARG A 303 1.04 29.80 16.87
CA ARG A 303 1.77 28.55 16.63
C ARG A 303 3.14 28.77 15.98
N SER A 304 3.28 29.75 15.09
CA SER A 304 4.59 30.07 14.49
C SER A 304 5.54 30.79 15.44
N LEU A 305 5.00 31.61 16.36
CA LEU A 305 5.77 32.25 17.44
C LEU A 305 6.27 31.25 18.49
N MET A 306 5.47 30.20 18.76
CA MET A 306 5.78 29.17 19.75
C MET A 306 6.66 28.03 19.20
N ARG A 307 6.93 27.99 17.88
CA ARG A 307 7.92 27.06 17.32
C ARG A 307 9.32 27.43 17.84
N PRO A 308 10.11 26.45 18.31
CA PRO A 308 11.47 26.73 18.75
C PRO A 308 12.29 27.30 17.59
N LYS A 309 12.64 28.59 17.69
CA LYS A 309 13.73 29.17 16.87
C LYS A 309 14.97 28.37 17.20
N ALA A 310 15.61 27.80 16.18
CA ALA A 310 16.88 27.11 16.28
C ALA A 310 17.95 28.07 16.82
N ALA A 311 18.04 28.16 18.14
CA ALA A 311 19.18 28.68 18.87
C ALA A 311 19.96 27.45 19.33
N ALA A 312 21.22 27.40 18.90
CA ALA A 312 22.16 26.35 19.20
C ALA A 312 22.23 26.06 20.70
N GLN A 313 21.95 24.81 21.08
CA GLN A 313 22.65 24.05 22.12
C GLN A 313 22.15 22.59 22.15
N VAL A 314 23.11 21.67 22.01
CA VAL A 314 23.00 20.21 22.13
C VAL A 314 22.88 19.85 23.62
N PRO A 315 22.00 18.91 24.05
CA PRO A 315 22.42 17.50 24.15
C PRO A 315 21.40 16.42 23.76
N ALA A 316 21.96 15.41 23.10
CA ALA A 316 21.67 13.97 23.10
C ALA A 316 20.24 13.44 23.41
N SER A 317 19.62 12.86 22.37
CA SER A 317 18.92 11.58 22.48
C SER A 317 19.01 10.85 21.14
N GLU A 318 19.62 9.67 21.17
CA GLU A 318 19.84 8.79 20.02
C GLU A 318 18.52 8.18 19.55
N ALA A 319 18.08 8.56 18.34
CA ALA A 319 17.21 7.73 17.51
C ALA A 319 17.60 7.95 16.04
N SER A 320 18.22 6.93 15.44
CA SER A 320 18.84 6.95 14.11
C SER A 320 17.90 7.38 12.96
N PRO A 321 18.27 8.37 12.12
CA PRO A 321 17.53 8.77 10.92
C PRO A 321 17.95 8.02 9.63
N LYS A 322 18.84 7.03 9.72
CA LYS A 322 19.47 6.38 8.55
C LYS A 322 18.52 5.58 7.66
N ALA A 323 17.41 5.05 8.18
CA ALA A 323 16.50 4.20 7.40
C ALA A 323 15.60 4.97 6.42
N ARG A 324 15.29 6.25 6.69
CA ARG A 324 14.50 7.09 5.77
C ARG A 324 15.34 7.64 4.63
N GLN A 325 16.58 8.04 4.89
CA GLN A 325 17.50 8.57 3.87
C GLN A 325 17.86 7.52 2.79
N GLY A 326 18.00 6.25 3.16
CA GLY A 326 18.27 5.18 2.19
C GLY A 326 17.13 4.92 1.20
N LYS A 327 15.87 4.95 1.67
CA LYS A 327 14.68 4.73 0.81
C LYS A 327 14.47 5.89 -0.17
N ASP A 328 14.70 7.13 0.26
CA ASP A 328 14.59 8.30 -0.62
C ASP A 328 15.70 8.34 -1.68
N LEU A 329 16.91 7.86 -1.34
CA LEU A 329 18.02 7.75 -2.29
C LEU A 329 17.75 6.71 -3.38
N GLU A 330 17.24 5.52 -3.01
CA GLU A 330 16.93 4.45 -3.97
C GLU A 330 15.77 4.82 -4.89
N ARG A 331 14.74 5.48 -4.36
CA ARG A 331 13.64 6.01 -5.18
C ARG A 331 14.11 7.09 -6.16
N SER A 332 15.04 7.94 -5.73
CA SER A 332 15.64 8.97 -6.59
C SER A 332 16.50 8.36 -7.69
N LYS A 333 17.28 7.31 -7.39
CA LYS A 333 18.06 6.56 -8.38
C LYS A 333 17.17 5.87 -9.42
N ALA A 334 16.11 5.19 -8.99
CA ALA A 334 15.17 4.53 -9.90
C ALA A 334 14.51 5.53 -10.87
N ALA A 335 14.10 6.69 -10.36
CA ALA A 335 13.52 7.75 -11.19
C ALA A 335 14.53 8.38 -12.17
N LEU A 336 15.83 8.43 -11.81
CA LEU A 336 16.89 8.87 -12.72
C LEU A 336 17.18 7.84 -13.81
N LEU A 337 17.18 6.55 -13.47
CA LEU A 337 17.36 5.46 -14.44
C LEU A 337 16.24 5.43 -15.48
N GLU A 338 14.99 5.60 -15.04
CA GLU A 338 13.83 5.61 -15.93
C GLU A 338 13.86 6.80 -16.90
N GLU A 339 14.22 7.99 -16.42
CA GLU A 339 14.35 9.18 -17.27
C GLU A 339 15.52 9.05 -18.26
N TRP A 340 16.67 8.52 -17.81
CA TRP A 340 17.81 8.26 -18.69
C TRP A 340 17.44 7.28 -19.81
N LEU A 341 16.78 6.16 -19.47
CA LEU A 341 16.33 5.17 -20.45
C LEU A 341 15.34 5.77 -21.46
N ARG A 342 14.48 6.67 -21.00
CA ARG A 342 13.54 7.38 -21.87
C ARG A 342 14.26 8.28 -22.87
N GLN A 343 15.19 9.11 -22.39
CA GLN A 343 16.00 9.99 -23.25
C GLN A 343 16.83 9.19 -24.26
N LYS A 344 17.48 8.10 -23.82
CA LYS A 344 18.24 7.21 -24.71
C LYS A 344 17.37 6.56 -25.78
N LYS A 345 16.17 6.10 -25.44
CA LYS A 345 15.21 5.55 -26.42
C LYS A 345 14.70 6.60 -27.40
N ASP A 346 14.57 7.85 -26.99
CA ASP A 346 14.21 8.97 -27.87
C ASP A 346 15.40 9.32 -28.80
N GLU A 347 16.63 9.37 -28.28
CA GLU A 347 17.87 9.60 -29.03
C GLU A 347 18.07 8.54 -30.14
N LEU A 348 17.97 7.25 -29.80
CA LEU A 348 18.09 6.15 -30.77
C LEU A 348 17.08 6.25 -31.91
N ARG A 349 15.86 6.70 -31.61
CA ARG A 349 14.83 6.92 -32.64
C ARG A 349 15.10 8.14 -33.51
N SER A 350 15.68 9.19 -32.95
CA SER A 350 16.13 10.36 -33.73
C SER A 350 17.24 9.97 -34.68
N LEU A 351 18.25 9.25 -34.19
CA LEU A 351 19.35 8.73 -35.01
C LEU A 351 18.84 7.86 -36.16
N PHE A 352 17.84 7.00 -35.91
CA PHE A 352 17.22 6.22 -36.98
C PHE A 352 16.55 7.08 -38.05
N GLN A 353 15.89 8.17 -37.68
CA GLN A 353 15.23 9.08 -38.63
C GLN A 353 16.23 9.90 -39.46
N GLU A 354 17.46 10.08 -38.96
CA GLU A 354 18.54 10.78 -39.64
C GLU A 354 19.27 9.90 -40.67
N LEU A 355 19.07 8.57 -40.64
CA LEU A 355 19.68 7.65 -41.60
C LEU A 355 19.08 7.78 -43.01
N PRO A 356 19.85 7.46 -44.06
CA PRO A 356 19.32 7.36 -45.42
C PRO A 356 18.17 6.34 -45.53
N GLU A 357 17.19 6.60 -46.41
CA GLU A 357 16.01 5.73 -46.58
C GLU A 357 16.37 4.26 -46.85
N ALA A 358 17.43 4.00 -47.62
CA ALA A 358 17.91 2.65 -47.90
C ALA A 358 18.36 1.88 -46.63
N GLU A 359 19.04 2.56 -45.71
CA GLU A 359 19.51 1.96 -44.44
C GLU A 359 18.35 1.80 -43.45
N GLN A 360 17.37 2.72 -43.48
CA GLN A 360 16.14 2.58 -42.71
C GLN A 360 15.35 1.33 -43.13
N GLU A 361 15.22 1.09 -44.43
CA GLU A 361 14.53 -0.10 -44.95
C GLU A 361 15.23 -1.41 -44.56
N GLU A 362 16.55 -1.43 -44.60
CA GLU A 362 17.35 -2.59 -44.18
C GLU A 362 17.14 -2.89 -42.68
N LEU A 363 17.23 -1.87 -41.82
CA LEU A 363 16.98 -2.02 -40.38
C LEU A 363 15.55 -2.46 -40.08
N LEU A 364 14.56 -1.93 -40.80
CA LEU A 364 13.17 -2.35 -40.65
C LEU A 364 12.96 -3.79 -41.14
N ALA A 365 13.69 -4.24 -42.15
CA ALA A 365 13.67 -5.63 -42.61
C ALA A 365 14.28 -6.57 -41.56
N THR A 366 15.40 -6.19 -40.94
CA THR A 366 15.98 -6.94 -39.81
C THR A 366 15.03 -6.95 -38.62
N PHE A 367 14.41 -5.81 -38.30
CA PHE A 367 13.46 -5.68 -37.18
C PHE A 367 12.25 -6.61 -37.34
N ARG A 368 11.78 -6.91 -38.56
CA ARG A 368 10.71 -7.90 -38.80
C ARG A 368 11.01 -9.28 -38.23
N SER A 369 12.29 -9.65 -38.16
CA SER A 369 12.74 -10.94 -37.60
C SER A 369 13.04 -10.87 -36.10
N TYR A 370 12.91 -9.70 -35.48
CA TYR A 370 13.17 -9.51 -34.07
C TYR A 370 12.16 -10.28 -33.21
N HIS A 371 12.67 -11.06 -32.25
CA HIS A 371 11.85 -11.97 -31.45
C HIS A 371 10.78 -11.23 -30.61
N GLU A 372 11.12 -10.09 -30.00
CA GLU A 372 10.17 -9.30 -29.22
C GLU A 372 9.06 -8.65 -30.08
N LEU A 373 9.29 -8.49 -31.39
CA LEU A 373 8.30 -7.95 -32.32
C LEU A 373 7.26 -8.99 -32.76
N GLN A 374 7.58 -10.30 -32.71
CA GLN A 374 6.74 -11.36 -33.28
C GLN A 374 5.27 -11.32 -32.82
N PRO A 375 4.95 -11.07 -31.53
CA PRO A 375 3.55 -10.95 -31.09
C PRO A 375 2.78 -9.78 -31.72
N LEU A 376 3.49 -8.79 -32.26
CA LEU A 376 2.95 -7.54 -32.82
C LEU A 376 3.25 -7.36 -34.31
N ILE A 377 3.74 -8.40 -35.01
CA ILE A 377 4.16 -8.35 -36.42
C ILE A 377 3.05 -7.79 -37.35
N LYS A 378 1.81 -8.24 -37.21
CA LYS A 378 0.66 -7.74 -38.00
C LYS A 378 0.42 -6.24 -37.80
N ARG A 379 0.70 -5.74 -36.60
CA ARG A 379 0.53 -4.34 -36.26
C ARG A 379 1.68 -3.50 -36.81
N PHE A 380 2.90 -4.04 -36.80
CA PHE A 380 4.04 -3.43 -37.46
C PHE A 380 3.81 -3.27 -38.96
N GLU A 381 3.28 -4.31 -39.63
CA GLU A 381 2.94 -4.26 -41.05
C GLU A 381 1.85 -3.23 -41.38
N THR A 382 0.89 -3.02 -40.46
CA THR A 382 -0.24 -2.11 -40.69
C THR A 382 0.07 -0.66 -40.29
N SER A 383 0.87 -0.44 -39.25
CA SER A 383 1.03 0.86 -38.57
C SER A 383 2.47 1.33 -38.44
N GLY A 384 3.44 0.53 -38.89
CA GLY A 384 4.86 0.85 -38.90
C GLY A 384 5.53 0.87 -37.52
N TRP A 385 6.80 1.26 -37.51
CA TRP A 385 7.65 1.28 -36.32
C TRP A 385 7.23 2.34 -35.28
N ASN A 386 6.63 3.46 -35.70
CA ASN A 386 6.29 4.58 -34.84
C ASN A 386 4.98 4.40 -34.05
N HIS A 387 4.31 3.25 -34.17
CA HIS A 387 3.10 2.96 -33.39
C HIS A 387 3.43 2.84 -31.89
N LYS A 388 2.57 3.37 -31.01
CA LYS A 388 2.78 3.46 -29.54
C LYS A 388 3.18 2.17 -28.82
N MET A 389 2.79 1.00 -29.34
CA MET A 389 3.14 -0.32 -28.76
C MET A 389 4.42 -0.93 -29.33
N ILE A 390 4.95 -0.37 -30.42
CA ILE A 390 6.10 -0.89 -31.16
C ILE A 390 7.31 0.04 -30.95
N ARG A 391 7.06 1.34 -30.78
CA ARG A 391 8.08 2.38 -30.65
C ARG A 391 9.17 2.07 -29.63
N ASP A 392 8.79 1.55 -28.46
CA ASP A 392 9.75 1.25 -27.38
C ASP A 392 10.51 -0.06 -27.62
N ILE A 393 9.87 -1.04 -28.29
CA ILE A 393 10.50 -2.31 -28.72
C ILE A 393 11.50 -2.02 -29.85
N PHE A 394 11.13 -1.13 -30.78
CA PHE A 394 12.00 -0.69 -31.85
C PHE A 394 13.22 0.07 -31.32
N ALA A 395 13.03 0.96 -30.35
CA ALA A 395 14.15 1.64 -29.69
C ALA A 395 15.08 0.65 -28.95
N ALA A 396 14.53 -0.41 -28.36
CA ALA A 396 15.34 -1.47 -27.73
C ALA A 396 16.16 -2.26 -28.76
N PHE A 397 15.53 -2.64 -29.88
CA PHE A 397 16.21 -3.27 -31.02
C PHE A 397 17.38 -2.42 -31.53
N LEU A 398 17.17 -1.10 -31.73
CA LEU A 398 18.24 -0.19 -32.16
C LEU A 398 19.37 -0.11 -31.12
N GLY A 399 19.04 -0.08 -29.83
CA GLY A 399 20.02 -0.10 -28.75
C GLY A 399 20.87 -1.37 -28.77
N GLU A 400 20.25 -2.54 -28.90
CA GLU A 400 20.97 -3.82 -29.00
C GLU A 400 21.84 -3.90 -30.26
N THR A 401 21.33 -3.39 -31.39
CA THR A 401 22.01 -3.47 -32.69
C THR A 401 23.21 -2.52 -32.77
N TRP A 402 23.11 -1.30 -32.23
CA TRP A 402 24.17 -0.29 -32.35
C TRP A 402 25.11 -0.22 -31.13
N LEU A 403 24.59 -0.48 -29.93
CA LEU A 403 25.32 -0.30 -28.67
C LEU A 403 25.59 -1.63 -27.94
N GLY A 404 24.98 -2.73 -28.38
CA GLY A 404 25.16 -4.08 -27.83
C GLY A 404 24.23 -4.40 -26.65
N ALA A 405 24.39 -5.59 -26.07
CA ALA A 405 23.48 -6.14 -25.05
C ALA A 405 23.38 -5.33 -23.73
N GLU A 406 24.29 -4.39 -23.52
CA GLU A 406 24.39 -3.58 -22.30
C GLU A 406 23.93 -2.13 -22.53
N TRP A 407 23.26 -1.84 -23.66
CA TRP A 407 22.79 -0.50 -24.03
C TRP A 407 21.87 0.16 -22.99
N ASN A 408 21.19 -0.64 -22.17
CA ASN A 408 20.27 -0.23 -21.12
C ASN A 408 20.95 0.00 -19.76
N LYS A 409 22.28 -0.10 -19.66
CA LYS A 409 23.04 0.13 -18.44
C LYS A 409 23.83 1.45 -18.54
N PRO A 410 23.37 2.53 -17.87
CA PRO A 410 24.07 3.81 -17.89
C PRO A 410 25.41 3.73 -17.15
N LYS A 411 26.39 4.49 -17.64
CA LYS A 411 27.64 4.71 -16.89
C LYS A 411 27.39 5.65 -15.71
N PRO A 412 28.16 5.53 -14.60
CA PRO A 412 28.01 6.41 -13.44
C PRO A 412 28.06 7.91 -13.78
N ASP A 413 28.87 8.29 -14.77
CA ASP A 413 29.03 9.68 -15.20
C ASP A 413 27.79 10.23 -15.94
N GLU A 414 27.05 9.39 -16.66
CA GLU A 414 25.85 9.78 -17.40
C GLU A 414 24.66 10.04 -16.46
N LEU A 415 24.55 9.26 -15.39
CA LEU A 415 23.57 9.50 -14.33
C LEU A 415 23.90 10.75 -13.51
N LEU A 416 25.20 11.02 -13.32
CA LEU A 416 25.65 12.24 -12.64
C LEU A 416 25.33 13.48 -13.47
N ALA A 417 25.57 13.45 -14.78
CA ALA A 417 25.21 14.55 -15.69
C ALA A 417 23.70 14.82 -15.67
N LEU A 418 22.88 13.78 -15.78
CA LEU A 418 21.41 13.91 -15.72
C LEU A 418 20.91 14.43 -14.36
N ALA A 419 21.58 14.07 -13.27
CA ALA A 419 21.27 14.59 -11.94
C ALA A 419 21.64 16.07 -11.77
N LEU A 420 22.70 16.53 -12.45
CA LEU A 420 23.14 17.94 -12.45
C LEU A 420 22.26 18.83 -13.34
N GLU A 421 21.66 18.28 -14.40
CA GLU A 421 20.72 19.00 -15.27
C GLU A 421 19.34 19.22 -14.64
N ARG A 422 18.98 18.47 -13.59
CA ARG A 422 17.79 18.76 -12.80
C ARG A 422 18.05 19.98 -11.90
N PRO A 423 17.38 21.13 -12.09
CA PRO A 423 17.33 22.13 -11.04
C PRO A 423 16.67 21.46 -9.82
N THR A 424 17.38 21.43 -8.70
CA THR A 424 16.81 21.04 -7.41
C THR A 424 15.61 21.94 -7.15
N SER A 425 14.41 21.44 -7.41
CA SER A 425 13.16 22.14 -7.07
C SER A 425 13.11 22.26 -5.55
N SER A 426 13.62 23.38 -5.06
CA SER A 426 13.68 23.74 -3.65
C SER A 426 12.34 24.32 -3.19
N ALA A 427 11.96 23.90 -1.98
CA ALA A 427 10.98 24.45 -1.03
C ALA A 427 9.52 24.03 -1.18
#